data_AF-E4YU76-F1
#
_entry.id   AF-E4YU76-F1
#
_cell.length_a   1.000
_cell.length_b   1.000
_cell.length_c   1.000
_cell.angle_alpha   90.00
_cell.angle_beta   90.00
_cell.angle_gamma   90.00
#
_symmetry.space_group_name_H-M   'P 1'
#
loop_
_entity.id
_entity.type
_entity.pdbx_description
1 polymer ?
#
loop_
_entity_poly.entity_id
_entity_poly.type
_entity_poly.pdbx_seq_one_letter_code
_entity_poly.pdbx_strand_id
1 'polypeptide(L)'
;MLTEFALLTALTLNEDEREVLRDKINEWVKLFLPKLERKSTRTEKCRLFASVERHEFEADSTAVHWQFCKFVGKNGIIFDRNKIQLKKFKATSFQKRILRQNPTLKNDFIGRSEIKEENGIWNLKNELKEKLLSEGGEAIVLNQKFGENLMAVRIAVFDPFLFTKQFCAGQIKWRAHLISDFGTATNDRSDAALVVPVHENIIRNFANIEIYDSGDEEEEDCLGWISIMEKCDSNLREKLKNGNPTLKERKKIATGIKSGLNYLDKVGIDHFDKKLANFLLIGDVAKVCDFGLVAEESGRESYRKLGYTRRGSKYRHRDALFAGTPGFAEQFQLGGWGT
;
A
#
# COMPACT_ATOMS: atom_id res chain seq x y z
N MET A 1 13.55 24.84 -8.66
CA MET A 1 13.19 23.56 -8.01
C MET A 1 12.68 23.71 -6.58
N LEU A 2 12.81 24.86 -5.90
CA LEU A 2 12.35 25.03 -4.51
C LEU A 2 10.92 25.60 -4.39
N THR A 3 10.41 26.33 -5.38
CA THR A 3 9.11 27.04 -5.30
C THR A 3 7.93 26.15 -5.65
N GLU A 4 8.10 25.21 -6.59
CA GLU A 4 7.00 24.40 -7.11
C GLU A 4 6.52 23.33 -6.11
N PHE A 5 7.43 22.80 -5.28
CA PHE A 5 7.05 21.89 -4.20
C PHE A 5 6.31 22.56 -3.04
N ALA A 6 6.22 23.90 -3.00
CA ALA A 6 5.34 24.59 -2.06
C ALA A 6 3.87 24.22 -2.30
N LEU A 7 3.51 23.85 -3.54
CA LEU A 7 2.16 23.44 -3.92
C LEU A 7 1.79 22.03 -3.44
N LEU A 8 2.77 21.21 -3.00
CA LEU A 8 2.53 19.82 -2.63
C LEU A 8 1.51 19.65 -1.50
N THR A 9 1.43 20.62 -0.60
CA THR A 9 0.51 20.60 0.54
C THR A 9 -0.85 21.23 0.24
N ALA A 10 -1.01 21.86 -0.92
CA ALA A 10 -2.26 22.49 -1.32
C ALA A 10 -3.31 21.43 -1.65
N LEU A 11 -4.48 21.55 -1.02
CA LEU A 11 -5.62 20.65 -1.27
C LEU A 11 -6.36 20.99 -2.56
N THR A 12 -6.19 22.21 -3.06
CA THR A 12 -6.83 22.71 -4.28
C THR A 12 -5.77 23.35 -5.15
N LEU A 13 -5.60 22.80 -6.36
CA LEU A 13 -4.72 23.31 -7.41
C LEU A 13 -5.52 23.34 -8.70
N ASN A 14 -5.22 24.30 -9.58
CA ASN A 14 -5.73 24.27 -10.95
C ASN A 14 -4.98 23.22 -11.80
N GLU A 15 -5.42 23.02 -13.04
CA GLU A 15 -4.86 22.00 -13.94
C GLU A 15 -3.38 22.23 -14.22
N ASP A 16 -3.00 23.45 -14.61
CA ASP A 16 -1.60 23.83 -14.90
C ASP A 16 -0.68 23.61 -13.69
N GLU A 17 -1.14 24.01 -12.49
CA GLU A 17 -0.40 23.81 -11.24
C GLU A 17 -0.18 22.33 -10.92
N ARG A 18 -1.20 21.49 -11.17
CA ARG A 18 -1.09 20.03 -10.98
C ARG A 18 -0.11 19.43 -11.97
N GLU A 19 -0.13 19.85 -13.24
CA GLU A 19 0.81 19.37 -14.26
C GLU A 19 2.26 19.73 -13.91
N VAL A 20 2.53 20.99 -13.55
CA VAL A 20 3.86 21.43 -13.11
C VAL A 20 4.34 20.62 -11.90
N LEU A 21 3.48 20.39 -10.90
CA LEU A 21 3.85 19.62 -9.73
C LEU A 21 4.10 18.15 -10.07
N ARG A 22 3.29 17.53 -10.93
CA ARG A 22 3.52 16.15 -11.40
C ARG A 22 4.84 16.02 -12.15
N ASP A 23 5.19 16.98 -12.99
CA ASP A 23 6.47 16.99 -13.70
C ASP A 23 7.65 17.02 -12.72
N LYS A 24 7.56 17.84 -11.67
CA LYS A 24 8.59 17.89 -10.62
C LYS A 24 8.67 16.60 -9.82
N ILE A 25 7.54 15.97 -9.50
CA ILE A 25 7.52 14.64 -8.87
C ILE A 25 8.14 13.61 -9.81
N ASN A 26 7.82 13.62 -11.10
CA ASN A 26 8.37 12.69 -12.08
C ASN A 26 9.89 12.86 -12.23
N GLU A 27 10.40 14.10 -12.28
CA GLU A 27 11.83 14.39 -12.26
C GLU A 27 12.50 13.84 -10.99
N TRP A 28 11.87 14.06 -9.83
CA TRP A 28 12.37 13.54 -8.56
C TRP A 28 12.37 12.00 -8.53
N VAL A 29 11.29 11.33 -8.96
CA VAL A 29 11.18 9.87 -9.02
C VAL A 29 12.28 9.27 -9.90
N LYS A 30 12.55 9.86 -11.08
CA LYS A 30 13.63 9.42 -11.99
C LYS A 30 14.99 9.38 -11.29
N LEU A 31 15.29 10.37 -10.45
CA LEU A 31 16.54 10.46 -9.69
C LEU A 31 16.52 9.61 -8.42
N PHE A 32 15.34 9.37 -7.85
CA PHE A 32 15.16 8.68 -6.59
C PHE A 32 15.16 7.15 -6.74
N LEU A 33 14.45 6.59 -7.72
CA LEU A 33 14.34 5.13 -7.90
C LEU A 33 15.69 4.41 -8.03
N PRO A 34 16.71 4.93 -8.76
CA PRO A 34 18.01 4.27 -8.86
C PRO A 34 18.78 4.18 -7.54
N LYS A 35 18.34 4.89 -6.49
CA LYS A 35 18.94 4.83 -5.15
C LYS A 35 18.36 3.69 -4.30
N LEU A 36 17.24 3.11 -4.71
CA LEU A 36 16.59 2.00 -4.02
C LEU A 36 17.16 0.68 -4.50
N GLU A 37 17.72 -0.09 -3.58
CA GLU A 37 18.20 -1.44 -3.84
C GLU A 37 17.79 -2.35 -2.68
N ARG A 38 17.32 -3.55 -2.99
CA ARG A 38 17.05 -4.59 -1.99
C ARG A 38 17.43 -5.97 -2.48
N LYS A 39 17.57 -6.90 -1.53
CA LYS A 39 17.58 -8.34 -1.80
C LYS A 39 16.24 -8.92 -1.34
N SER A 40 15.70 -9.87 -2.08
CA SER A 40 14.51 -10.63 -1.68
C SER A 40 14.89 -12.08 -1.41
N THR A 41 14.21 -12.71 -0.44
CA THR A 41 14.31 -14.15 -0.18
C THR A 41 13.25 -14.96 -0.93
N ARG A 42 12.33 -14.27 -1.63
CA ARG A 42 11.20 -14.86 -2.33
C ARG A 42 11.64 -15.38 -3.71
N THR A 43 10.86 -16.32 -4.24
CA THR A 43 11.11 -16.97 -5.55
C THR A 43 10.14 -16.45 -6.62
N GLU A 44 10.38 -16.78 -7.89
CA GLU A 44 9.42 -16.51 -8.99
C GLU A 44 8.04 -17.13 -8.73
N LYS A 45 7.98 -18.28 -8.05
CA LYS A 45 6.72 -18.87 -7.58
C LYS A 45 5.98 -17.93 -6.61
N CYS A 46 6.71 -17.33 -5.66
CA CYS A 46 6.15 -16.34 -4.74
C CYS A 46 5.68 -15.08 -5.46
N ARG A 47 6.48 -14.62 -6.43
CA ARG A 47 6.17 -13.47 -7.28
C ARG A 47 4.87 -13.66 -8.04
N LEU A 48 4.72 -14.83 -8.68
CA LEU A 48 3.50 -15.19 -9.41
C LEU A 48 2.29 -15.25 -8.48
N PHE A 49 2.42 -15.87 -7.30
CA PHE A 49 1.32 -15.91 -6.33
C PHE A 49 0.93 -14.51 -5.83
N ALA A 50 1.90 -13.66 -5.51
CA ALA A 50 1.67 -12.28 -5.08
C ALA A 50 0.91 -11.45 -6.15
N SER A 51 1.17 -11.71 -7.44
CA SER A 51 0.40 -11.08 -8.52
C SER A 51 -1.08 -11.50 -8.55
N VAL A 52 -1.41 -12.70 -8.07
CA VAL A 52 -2.80 -13.15 -7.94
C VAL A 52 -3.48 -12.47 -6.74
N GLU A 53 -2.74 -12.19 -5.66
CA GLU A 53 -3.28 -11.44 -4.51
C GLU A 53 -3.71 -10.01 -4.89
N ARG A 54 -3.06 -9.43 -5.90
CA ARG A 54 -3.39 -8.10 -6.44
C ARG A 54 -4.43 -8.13 -7.56
N HIS A 55 -4.89 -9.31 -7.95
CA HIS A 55 -5.89 -9.46 -8.98
C HIS A 55 -7.30 -9.22 -8.43
N GLU A 56 -8.13 -8.54 -9.21
CA GLU A 56 -9.54 -8.34 -8.90
C GLU A 56 -10.36 -9.38 -9.63
N PHE A 57 -11.02 -10.23 -8.84
CA PHE A 57 -12.00 -11.17 -9.34
C PHE A 57 -13.33 -10.47 -9.54
N GLU A 58 -14.17 -11.05 -10.41
CA GLU A 58 -15.52 -10.55 -10.65
C GLU A 58 -16.39 -10.52 -9.39
N ALA A 59 -16.16 -11.45 -8.46
CA ALA A 59 -16.81 -11.48 -7.16
C ALA A 59 -15.76 -11.53 -6.05
N ASP A 60 -15.69 -10.50 -5.21
CA ASP A 60 -14.67 -10.34 -4.17
C ASP A 60 -14.71 -11.47 -3.13
N SER A 61 -15.90 -12.03 -2.85
CA SER A 61 -16.08 -13.19 -1.97
C SER A 61 -15.30 -14.43 -2.43
N THR A 62 -14.94 -14.52 -3.72
CA THR A 62 -14.11 -15.61 -4.23
C THR A 62 -12.72 -15.63 -3.57
N ALA A 63 -12.20 -14.47 -3.19
CA ALA A 63 -10.91 -14.37 -2.53
C ALA A 63 -10.88 -15.04 -1.14
N VAL A 64 -12.04 -15.15 -0.47
CA VAL A 64 -12.19 -15.81 0.84
C VAL A 64 -11.88 -17.30 0.74
N HIS A 65 -12.38 -17.97 -0.30
CA HIS A 65 -12.20 -19.41 -0.44
C HIS A 65 -10.90 -19.80 -1.14
N TRP A 66 -10.24 -18.85 -1.80
CA TRP A 66 -9.03 -19.10 -2.59
C TRP A 66 -7.84 -19.55 -1.74
N GLN A 67 -7.27 -20.71 -2.09
CA GLN A 67 -6.06 -21.28 -1.48
C GLN A 67 -4.95 -21.64 -2.47
N PHE A 68 -5.34 -22.03 -3.70
CA PHE A 68 -4.38 -22.42 -4.74
C PHE A 68 -4.65 -21.68 -6.05
N CYS A 69 -3.62 -21.50 -6.86
CA CYS A 69 -3.75 -21.04 -8.24
C CYS A 69 -2.98 -21.94 -9.21
N LYS A 70 -3.42 -21.93 -10.47
CA LYS A 70 -2.77 -22.62 -11.60
C LYS A 70 -2.91 -21.76 -12.85
N PHE A 71 -1.88 -21.75 -13.69
CA PHE A 71 -1.92 -21.02 -14.97
C PHE A 71 -1.92 -21.99 -16.15
N VAL A 72 -2.95 -21.88 -17.00
CA VAL A 72 -3.18 -22.74 -18.17
C VAL A 72 -3.46 -21.88 -19.40
N GLY A 73 -2.57 -21.99 -20.40
CA GLY A 73 -2.65 -21.16 -21.61
C GLY A 73 -2.55 -19.67 -21.29
N LYS A 74 -3.60 -18.90 -21.64
CA LYS A 74 -3.69 -17.45 -21.40
C LYS A 74 -4.41 -17.06 -20.10
N ASN A 75 -4.77 -18.04 -19.27
CA ASN A 75 -5.65 -17.85 -18.12
C ASN A 75 -5.00 -18.31 -16.82
N GLY A 76 -5.34 -17.63 -15.73
CA GLY A 76 -5.18 -18.15 -14.38
C GLY A 76 -6.48 -18.79 -13.90
N ILE A 77 -6.35 -19.76 -13.00
CA ILE A 77 -7.46 -20.48 -12.37
C ILE A 77 -7.17 -20.52 -10.88
N ILE A 78 -8.16 -20.17 -10.06
CA ILE A 78 -8.09 -20.27 -8.59
C ILE A 78 -8.96 -21.41 -8.07
N PHE A 79 -8.51 -22.01 -6.98
CA PHE A 79 -9.12 -23.17 -6.36
C PHE A 79 -9.23 -23.01 -4.84
N ASP A 80 -10.20 -23.71 -4.26
CA ASP A 80 -10.40 -23.79 -2.83
C ASP A 80 -9.44 -24.76 -2.14
N ARG A 81 -9.59 -24.94 -0.82
CA ARG A 81 -8.80 -25.89 -0.03
C ARG A 81 -8.88 -27.35 -0.50
N ASN A 82 -9.99 -27.72 -1.14
CA ASN A 82 -10.25 -29.07 -1.67
C ASN A 82 -9.82 -29.19 -3.14
N LYS A 83 -9.15 -28.17 -3.69
CA LYS A 83 -8.76 -28.05 -5.10
C LYS A 83 -9.94 -28.08 -6.06
N ILE A 84 -11.13 -27.68 -5.59
CA ILE A 84 -12.30 -27.44 -6.44
C ILE A 84 -12.09 -26.08 -7.11
N GLN A 85 -12.30 -26.03 -8.42
CA GLN A 85 -12.16 -24.80 -9.19
C GLN A 85 -13.19 -23.78 -8.74
N LEU A 86 -12.73 -22.60 -8.32
CA LEU A 86 -13.58 -21.48 -7.93
C LEU A 86 -13.86 -20.56 -9.13
N LYS A 87 -12.79 -20.10 -9.79
CA LYS A 87 -12.90 -19.12 -10.87
C LYS A 87 -11.72 -19.19 -11.83
N LYS A 88 -11.97 -18.77 -13.06
CA LYS A 88 -10.99 -18.56 -14.11
C LYS A 88 -10.90 -17.06 -14.42
N PHE A 89 -9.69 -16.56 -14.63
CA PHE A 89 -9.43 -15.16 -14.94
C PHE A 89 -8.38 -15.02 -16.06
N LYS A 90 -8.39 -13.87 -16.74
CA LYS A 90 -7.42 -13.55 -17.78
C LYS A 90 -6.08 -13.23 -17.10
N ALA A 91 -5.01 -13.93 -17.49
CA ALA A 91 -3.69 -13.62 -16.94
C ALA A 91 -3.22 -12.25 -17.42
N THR A 92 -2.64 -11.45 -16.54
CA THR A 92 -2.11 -10.12 -16.86
C THR A 92 -0.86 -10.22 -17.73
N SER A 93 -0.47 -9.11 -18.38
CA SER A 93 0.79 -9.04 -19.13
C SER A 93 1.99 -9.39 -18.26
N PHE A 94 1.99 -8.94 -17.00
CA PHE A 94 3.01 -9.25 -16.01
C PHE A 94 3.08 -10.75 -15.66
N GLN A 95 1.94 -11.38 -15.36
CA GLN A 95 1.86 -12.82 -15.09
C GLN A 95 2.37 -13.66 -16.28
N LYS A 96 1.99 -13.30 -17.50
CA LYS A 96 2.47 -13.95 -18.72
C LYS A 96 3.99 -13.81 -18.88
N ARG A 97 4.57 -12.68 -18.46
CA ARG A 97 6.03 -12.49 -18.48
C ARG A 97 6.72 -13.40 -17.47
N ILE A 98 6.25 -13.48 -16.23
CA ILE A 98 6.80 -14.40 -15.22
C ILE A 98 6.77 -15.84 -15.74
N LEU A 99 5.65 -16.28 -16.31
CA LEU A 99 5.49 -17.62 -16.88
C LEU A 99 6.37 -17.89 -18.11
N ARG A 100 6.78 -16.84 -18.85
CA ARG A 100 7.75 -16.97 -19.97
C ARG A 100 9.17 -17.12 -19.44
N GLN A 101 9.52 -16.38 -18.38
CA GLN A 101 10.83 -16.46 -17.75
C GLN A 101 11.04 -17.76 -16.98
N ASN A 102 9.98 -18.32 -16.39
CA ASN A 102 10.00 -19.61 -15.73
C ASN A 102 8.83 -20.52 -16.19
N PRO A 103 9.00 -21.25 -17.31
CA PRO A 103 7.96 -22.12 -17.85
C PRO A 103 7.53 -23.28 -16.94
N THR A 104 8.35 -23.64 -15.94
CA THR A 104 8.02 -24.74 -15.00
C THR A 104 6.82 -24.41 -14.11
N LEU A 105 6.49 -23.11 -13.96
CA LEU A 105 5.30 -22.65 -13.23
C LEU A 105 4.00 -22.80 -14.04
N LYS A 106 4.09 -23.10 -15.35
CA LYS A 106 2.90 -23.36 -16.17
C LYS A 106 2.31 -24.71 -15.79
N ASN A 107 0.99 -24.74 -15.65
CA ASN A 107 0.23 -25.91 -15.23
C ASN A 107 0.60 -26.47 -13.83
N ASP A 108 1.47 -25.80 -13.07
CA ASP A 108 1.79 -26.16 -11.69
C ASP A 108 0.70 -25.63 -10.74
N PHE A 109 0.44 -26.36 -9.66
CA PHE A 109 -0.43 -25.90 -8.58
C PHE A 109 0.43 -25.14 -7.57
N ILE A 110 0.10 -23.87 -7.35
CA ILE A 110 0.81 -23.01 -6.41
C ILE A 110 -0.14 -22.71 -5.25
N GLY A 111 0.18 -23.26 -4.08
CA GLY A 111 -0.56 -23.05 -2.85
C GLY A 111 0.00 -21.91 -1.99
N ARG A 112 -0.87 -21.26 -1.22
CA ARG A 112 -0.48 -20.22 -0.27
C ARG A 112 0.54 -20.70 0.77
N SER A 113 0.45 -21.94 1.22
CA SER A 113 1.38 -22.53 2.20
C SER A 113 2.83 -22.63 1.71
N GLU A 114 3.06 -22.56 0.39
CA GLU A 114 4.40 -22.56 -0.19
C GLU A 114 5.07 -21.18 -0.14
N ILE A 115 4.31 -20.13 0.21
CA ILE A 115 4.72 -18.73 0.13
C ILE A 115 5.36 -18.29 1.45
N LYS A 116 6.69 -18.45 1.54
CA LYS A 116 7.49 -18.14 2.75
C LYS A 116 7.64 -16.66 3.02
N GLU A 117 7.47 -16.19 4.24
CA GLU A 117 7.66 -14.79 4.67
C GLU A 117 8.89 -14.08 4.03
N GLU A 118 8.70 -12.82 3.63
CA GLU A 118 9.76 -11.99 3.06
C GLU A 118 10.70 -11.54 4.17
N ASN A 119 11.97 -11.92 4.04
CA ASN A 119 13.05 -11.51 4.96
C ASN A 119 14.15 -10.75 4.22
N GLY A 120 13.78 -10.15 3.08
CA GLY A 120 14.64 -9.29 2.29
C GLY A 120 15.18 -8.10 3.06
N ILE A 121 16.35 -7.62 2.63
CA ILE A 121 17.09 -6.54 3.29
C ILE A 121 17.26 -5.40 2.30
N TRP A 122 17.08 -4.16 2.77
CA TRP A 122 17.35 -2.96 2.00
C TRP A 122 18.84 -2.63 2.01
N ASN A 123 19.42 -2.47 0.82
CA ASN A 123 20.82 -2.07 0.64
C ASN A 123 20.89 -0.56 0.40
N LEU A 124 20.43 0.23 1.37
CA LEU A 124 20.40 1.68 1.25
C LEU A 124 21.82 2.27 1.34
N LYS A 125 22.17 3.15 0.41
CA LYS A 125 23.38 3.98 0.48
C LYS A 125 23.29 4.94 1.68
N ASN A 126 24.43 5.41 2.17
CA ASN A 126 24.52 6.30 3.35
C ASN A 126 23.53 7.47 3.31
N GLU A 127 23.39 8.12 2.14
CA GLU A 127 22.45 9.24 1.93
C GLU A 127 20.99 8.90 2.30
N LEU A 128 20.51 7.69 1.98
CA LEU A 128 19.15 7.26 2.33
C LEU A 128 19.08 6.65 3.73
N LYS A 129 20.16 6.02 4.18
CA LYS A 129 20.23 5.40 5.51
C LYS A 129 20.11 6.44 6.63
N GLU A 130 20.74 7.60 6.47
CA GLU A 130 20.62 8.73 7.41
C GLU A 130 19.20 9.32 7.47
N LYS A 131 18.42 9.11 6.42
CA LYS A 131 17.03 9.57 6.30
C LYS A 131 16.02 8.51 6.75
N LEU A 132 16.46 7.34 7.18
CA LEU A 132 15.56 6.22 7.52
C LEU A 132 14.78 6.51 8.80
N LEU A 133 13.45 6.41 8.73
CA LEU A 133 12.54 6.53 9.86
C LEU A 133 12.05 5.17 10.34
N SER A 134 11.82 4.24 9.40
CA SER A 134 11.36 2.89 9.69
C SER A 134 11.72 1.94 8.55
N GLU A 135 12.03 0.69 8.88
CA GLU A 135 12.35 -0.37 7.93
C GLU A 135 11.60 -1.65 8.29
N GLY A 136 11.00 -2.26 7.27
CA GLY A 136 10.46 -3.62 7.28
C GLY A 136 10.74 -4.30 5.94
N GLY A 137 10.48 -5.62 5.87
CA GLY A 137 10.80 -6.42 4.68
C GLY A 137 10.09 -5.96 3.40
N GLU A 138 8.86 -5.43 3.53
CA GLU A 138 8.03 -5.00 2.39
C GLU A 138 7.87 -3.47 2.30
N ALA A 139 8.40 -2.70 3.26
CA ALA A 139 8.30 -1.24 3.20
C ALA A 139 9.42 -0.54 3.99
N ILE A 140 9.84 0.62 3.49
CA ILE A 140 10.68 1.57 4.23
C ILE A 140 10.00 2.94 4.27
N VAL A 141 10.27 3.70 5.32
CA VAL A 141 9.83 5.08 5.46
C VAL A 141 11.05 5.96 5.63
N LEU A 142 11.18 6.98 4.79
CA LEU A 142 12.29 7.92 4.77
C LEU A 142 11.81 9.34 5.04
N ASN A 143 12.68 10.14 5.61
CA ASN A 143 12.54 11.58 5.72
C ASN A 143 13.05 12.24 4.43
N GLN A 144 12.24 13.04 3.74
CA GLN A 144 12.68 13.75 2.53
C GLN A 144 12.23 15.21 2.55
N LYS A 145 13.09 16.09 2.04
CA LYS A 145 12.79 17.51 1.89
C LYS A 145 12.26 17.76 0.48
N PHE A 146 11.10 18.40 0.39
CA PHE A 146 10.49 18.87 -0.85
C PHE A 146 10.27 20.39 -0.72
N GLY A 147 11.10 21.19 -1.38
CA GLY A 147 11.13 22.63 -1.11
C GLY A 147 11.61 22.91 0.31
N GLU A 148 10.82 23.68 1.07
CA GLU A 148 11.04 23.90 2.51
C GLU A 148 10.33 22.86 3.40
N ASN A 149 9.47 22.01 2.82
CA ASN A 149 8.67 21.07 3.58
C ASN A 149 9.42 19.75 3.82
N LEU A 150 9.43 19.31 5.07
CA LEU A 150 9.97 18.00 5.44
C LEU A 150 8.83 16.98 5.52
N MET A 151 8.90 15.95 4.68
CA MET A 151 7.85 14.95 4.49
C MET A 151 8.32 13.54 4.85
N ALA A 152 7.36 12.66 5.13
CA ALA A 152 7.61 11.23 5.21
C ALA A 152 7.33 10.58 3.83
N VAL A 153 8.28 9.82 3.32
CA VAL A 153 8.16 9.08 2.06
C VAL A 153 8.15 7.59 2.38
N ARG A 154 7.01 6.93 2.15
CA ARG A 154 6.86 5.49 2.32
C ARG A 154 7.01 4.79 0.98
N ILE A 155 8.00 3.90 0.87
CA ILE A 155 8.16 3.01 -0.27
C ILE A 155 7.59 1.66 0.16
N ALA A 156 6.53 1.20 -0.49
CA ALA A 156 5.96 -0.12 -0.24
C ALA A 156 6.09 -1.01 -1.46
N VAL A 157 6.49 -2.24 -1.22
CA VAL A 157 6.85 -3.21 -2.24
C VAL A 157 5.83 -4.36 -2.19
N PHE A 158 5.09 -4.53 -3.28
CA PHE A 158 4.08 -5.59 -3.38
C PHE A 158 4.58 -6.76 -4.21
N ASP A 159 5.40 -6.47 -5.23
CA ASP A 159 6.14 -7.46 -5.99
C ASP A 159 7.47 -7.77 -5.29
N PRO A 160 7.75 -9.04 -4.97
CA PRO A 160 8.96 -9.40 -4.24
C PRO A 160 10.26 -9.10 -5.00
N PHE A 161 10.21 -8.80 -6.30
CA PHE A 161 11.41 -8.53 -7.08
C PHE A 161 11.64 -7.03 -7.29
N LEU A 162 10.68 -6.17 -6.96
CA LEU A 162 10.83 -4.72 -7.08
C LEU A 162 12.07 -4.20 -6.34
N PHE A 163 12.90 -3.44 -7.06
CA PHE A 163 14.20 -2.90 -6.60
C PHE A 163 15.29 -3.94 -6.33
N THR A 164 15.11 -5.17 -6.79
CA THR A 164 16.20 -6.15 -6.82
C THR A 164 17.05 -5.98 -8.08
N LYS A 165 18.25 -6.58 -8.10
CA LYS A 165 19.10 -6.60 -9.30
C LYS A 165 18.42 -7.24 -10.52
N GLN A 166 17.42 -8.11 -10.28
CA GLN A 166 16.68 -8.81 -11.33
C GLN A 166 15.52 -7.97 -11.88
N PHE A 167 15.11 -6.92 -11.16
CA PHE A 167 14.02 -6.04 -11.55
C PHE A 167 14.26 -4.61 -11.07
N CYS A 168 15.03 -3.88 -11.87
CA CYS A 168 15.59 -2.56 -11.52
C CYS A 168 14.82 -1.40 -12.20
N ALA A 169 15.24 -0.17 -11.89
CA ALA A 169 14.58 1.06 -12.33
C ALA A 169 14.30 1.15 -13.85
N GLY A 170 15.17 0.59 -14.70
CA GLY A 170 14.99 0.61 -16.15
C GLY A 170 13.87 -0.29 -16.69
N GLN A 171 13.27 -1.13 -15.84
CA GLN A 171 12.16 -2.02 -16.20
C GLN A 171 10.82 -1.56 -15.62
N ILE A 172 10.81 -0.38 -15.00
CA ILE A 172 9.68 0.16 -14.24
C ILE A 172 9.15 1.38 -14.97
N LYS A 173 7.82 1.51 -15.02
CA LYS A 173 7.13 2.78 -15.27
C LYS A 173 6.30 3.16 -14.05
N TRP A 174 5.85 4.41 -13.98
CA TRP A 174 5.09 4.88 -12.83
C TRP A 174 4.04 5.91 -13.22
N ARG A 175 3.08 6.10 -12.32
CA ARG A 175 2.02 7.11 -12.42
C ARG A 175 1.88 7.86 -11.11
N ALA A 176 1.94 9.19 -11.17
CA ALA A 176 1.82 10.05 -10.00
C ALA A 176 0.40 10.61 -9.88
N HIS A 177 -0.18 10.46 -8.69
CA HIS A 177 -1.47 11.02 -8.30
C HIS A 177 -1.27 12.02 -7.18
N LEU A 178 -1.99 13.14 -7.23
CA LEU A 178 -1.92 14.21 -6.23
C LEU A 178 -3.21 14.20 -5.41
N ILE A 179 -3.13 14.59 -4.13
CA ILE A 179 -4.33 14.75 -3.30
C ILE A 179 -5.29 15.77 -3.88
N SER A 180 -4.76 16.81 -4.53
CA SER A 180 -5.55 17.86 -5.16
C SER A 180 -6.35 17.38 -6.37
N ASP A 181 -6.12 16.16 -6.87
CA ASP A 181 -6.93 15.53 -7.92
C ASP A 181 -8.30 15.06 -7.42
N PHE A 182 -8.48 15.01 -6.10
CA PHE A 182 -9.60 14.34 -5.47
C PHE A 182 -10.36 15.26 -4.51
N GLY A 183 -11.66 15.03 -4.42
CA GLY A 183 -12.49 15.58 -3.36
C GLY A 183 -12.28 14.86 -2.02
N THR A 184 -12.96 15.34 -0.98
CA THR A 184 -12.97 14.68 0.34
C THR A 184 -14.06 13.62 0.36
N ALA A 185 -13.72 12.39 0.76
CA ALA A 185 -14.68 11.32 0.88
C ALA A 185 -15.65 11.56 2.05
N THR A 186 -16.94 11.36 1.79
CA THR A 186 -18.00 11.38 2.78
C THR A 186 -18.68 10.01 2.91
N ASN A 187 -19.71 9.91 3.75
CA ASN A 187 -20.52 8.70 3.90
C ASN A 187 -21.47 8.50 2.70
N ASP A 188 -21.49 9.42 1.73
CA ASP A 188 -22.32 9.27 0.55
C ASP A 188 -21.67 8.27 -0.42
N ARG A 189 -22.29 7.09 -0.56
CA ARG A 189 -21.85 6.06 -1.52
C ARG A 189 -22.02 6.50 -2.98
N SER A 190 -22.74 7.59 -3.24
CA SER A 190 -22.85 8.24 -4.55
C SER A 190 -21.73 9.26 -4.83
N ASP A 191 -20.87 9.57 -3.83
CA ASP A 191 -19.68 10.39 -4.05
C ASP A 191 -18.89 9.83 -5.23
N ALA A 192 -18.60 10.72 -6.19
CA ALA A 192 -17.91 10.40 -7.43
C ALA A 192 -16.64 9.56 -7.18
N ALA A 193 -16.22 8.78 -8.17
CA ALA A 193 -15.03 7.93 -8.17
C ALA A 193 -13.68 8.69 -7.93
N LEU A 194 -13.72 9.98 -7.60
CA LEU A 194 -12.59 10.89 -7.43
C LEU A 194 -12.59 11.54 -6.04
N VAL A 195 -12.84 10.77 -4.96
CA VAL A 195 -12.72 11.26 -3.57
C VAL A 195 -11.71 10.43 -2.78
N VAL A 196 -11.09 11.00 -1.75
CA VAL A 196 -10.13 10.33 -0.89
C VAL A 196 -10.36 10.64 0.59
N PRO A 197 -9.89 9.80 1.52
CA PRO A 197 -9.99 10.07 2.95
C PRO A 197 -9.23 11.36 3.32
N VAL A 198 -9.95 12.37 3.82
CA VAL A 198 -9.35 13.61 4.35
C VAL A 198 -9.97 13.91 5.70
N HIS A 199 -9.20 13.68 6.76
CA HIS A 199 -9.65 13.86 8.14
C HIS A 199 -8.48 14.20 9.06
N GLU A 200 -8.71 15.00 10.11
CA GLU A 200 -7.63 15.49 10.99
C GLU A 200 -6.85 14.34 11.67
N ASN A 201 -7.53 13.23 11.96
CA ASN A 201 -6.95 12.06 12.61
C ASN A 201 -6.52 10.94 11.66
N ILE A 202 -6.45 11.21 10.36
CA ILE A 202 -5.94 10.28 9.35
C ILE A 202 -4.67 10.87 8.74
N ILE A 203 -3.67 10.02 8.50
CA ILE A 203 -2.45 10.46 7.82
C ILE A 203 -2.81 10.96 6.41
N ARG A 204 -2.32 12.14 6.07
CA ARG A 204 -2.51 12.74 4.75
C ARG A 204 -1.42 12.28 3.80
N ASN A 205 -1.83 11.61 2.72
CA ASN A 205 -0.99 11.34 1.55
C ASN A 205 -1.16 12.51 0.58
N PHE A 206 -0.11 13.32 0.40
CA PHE A 206 -0.13 14.45 -0.54
C PHE A 206 0.03 14.00 -1.98
N ALA A 207 0.82 12.96 -2.19
CA ALA A 207 0.97 12.33 -3.49
C ALA A 207 1.21 10.83 -3.30
N ASN A 208 0.85 10.06 -4.31
CA ASN A 208 1.18 8.64 -4.38
C ASN A 208 1.63 8.30 -5.79
N ILE A 209 2.73 7.58 -5.88
CA ILE A 209 3.34 7.16 -7.13
C ILE A 209 3.18 5.65 -7.23
N GLU A 210 2.29 5.19 -8.10
CA GLU A 210 2.12 3.78 -8.41
C GLU A 210 3.21 3.30 -9.34
N ILE A 211 3.71 2.09 -9.11
CA ILE A 211 4.83 1.49 -9.84
C ILE A 211 4.34 0.26 -10.59
N TYR A 212 4.65 0.19 -11.90
CA TYR A 212 4.25 -0.89 -12.78
C TYR A 212 5.43 -1.47 -13.54
N ASP A 213 5.21 -2.63 -14.14
CA ASP A 213 6.12 -3.14 -15.16
C ASP A 213 6.08 -2.24 -16.41
N SER A 214 7.24 -1.96 -16.99
CA SER A 214 7.35 -1.22 -18.25
C SER A 214 6.59 -1.88 -19.41
N GLY A 215 6.44 -3.21 -19.38
CA GLY A 215 5.63 -3.98 -20.35
C GLY A 215 4.14 -4.11 -20.00
N ASP A 216 3.67 -3.50 -18.91
CA ASP A 216 2.26 -3.49 -18.50
C ASP A 216 1.56 -2.23 -19.04
N GLU A 217 1.29 -2.20 -20.34
CA GLU A 217 0.71 -1.04 -21.05
C GLU A 217 -0.56 -0.50 -20.36
N GLU A 218 -1.42 -1.41 -19.90
CA GLU A 218 -2.73 -1.14 -19.30
C GLU A 218 -2.70 -0.87 -17.78
N GLU A 219 -1.53 -0.89 -17.14
CA GLU A 219 -1.39 -0.66 -15.69
C GLU A 219 -2.27 -1.66 -14.87
N GLU A 220 -2.35 -2.91 -15.35
CA GLU A 220 -3.17 -3.99 -14.78
C GLU A 220 -2.65 -4.48 -13.42
N ASP A 221 -1.36 -4.37 -13.13
CA ASP A 221 -0.75 -4.90 -11.91
C ASP A 221 0.22 -3.90 -11.26
N CYS A 222 -0.26 -3.19 -10.23
CA CYS A 222 0.54 -2.28 -9.42
C CYS A 222 1.52 -3.09 -8.55
N LEU A 223 2.82 -2.95 -8.82
CA LEU A 223 3.90 -3.73 -8.21
C LEU A 223 4.40 -3.14 -6.88
N GLY A 224 4.04 -1.90 -6.60
CA GLY A 224 4.41 -1.17 -5.40
C GLY A 224 4.01 0.29 -5.52
N TRP A 225 4.25 1.06 -4.47
CA TRP A 225 4.02 2.49 -4.51
C TRP A 225 5.03 3.28 -3.69
N ILE A 226 5.08 4.59 -3.95
CA ILE A 226 5.78 5.57 -3.14
C ILE A 226 4.77 6.63 -2.72
N SER A 227 4.45 6.68 -1.42
CA SER A 227 3.53 7.66 -0.86
C SER A 227 4.30 8.79 -0.21
N ILE A 228 4.02 10.03 -0.61
CA ILE A 228 4.56 11.24 0.02
C ILE A 228 3.50 11.76 0.99
N MET A 229 3.84 11.76 2.28
CA MET A 229 2.90 11.93 3.39
C MET A 229 3.33 13.07 4.31
N GLU A 230 2.38 13.61 5.07
CA GLU A 230 2.73 14.50 6.19
C GLU A 230 3.68 13.80 7.17
N LYS A 231 4.68 14.55 7.67
CA LYS A 231 5.63 14.03 8.66
C LYS A 231 5.02 14.17 10.05
N CYS A 232 5.10 13.10 10.83
CA CYS A 232 4.73 13.10 12.25
C CYS A 232 5.97 13.10 13.15
N ASP A 233 5.78 13.52 14.40
CA ASP A 233 6.85 13.66 15.40
C ASP A 233 7.30 12.30 15.93
N SER A 234 6.34 11.42 16.20
CA SER A 234 6.57 10.06 16.73
C SER A 234 5.34 9.19 16.51
N ASN A 235 5.43 7.92 16.91
CA ASN A 235 4.26 7.03 17.03
C ASN A 235 3.87 6.83 18.51
N LEU A 236 2.65 6.35 18.73
CA LEU A 236 2.10 6.17 20.06
C LEU A 236 2.91 5.17 20.90
N ARG A 237 3.49 4.14 20.29
CA ARG A 237 4.37 3.20 21.01
C ARG A 237 5.57 3.90 21.62
N GLU A 238 6.26 4.75 20.86
CA GLU A 238 7.43 5.49 21.35
C GLU A 238 7.04 6.56 22.36
N LYS A 239 5.91 7.27 22.18
CA LYS A 239 5.40 8.22 23.19
C LYS A 239 5.12 7.54 24.53
N LEU A 240 4.57 6.33 24.52
CA LEU A 240 4.26 5.57 25.74
C LEU A 240 5.50 4.95 26.40
N LYS A 241 6.54 4.64 25.64
CA LYS A 241 7.82 4.18 26.21
C LYS A 241 8.60 5.30 26.87
N ASN A 242 8.65 6.47 26.22
CA ASN A 242 9.54 7.57 26.60
C ASN A 242 8.88 8.55 27.59
N GLY A 243 7.62 8.35 27.95
CA GLY A 243 6.92 9.27 28.84
C GLY A 243 5.67 8.67 29.47
N ASN A 244 5.18 9.39 30.48
CA ASN A 244 3.90 9.14 31.11
C ASN A 244 2.93 10.24 30.68
N PRO A 245 2.23 10.10 29.53
CA PRO A 245 1.27 11.11 29.12
C PRO A 245 0.22 11.28 30.20
N THR A 246 -0.18 12.52 30.45
CA THR A 246 -1.23 12.86 31.41
C THR A 246 -2.56 12.21 31.02
N LEU A 247 -3.48 12.06 31.97
CA LEU A 247 -4.81 11.53 31.67
C LEU A 247 -5.54 12.35 30.59
N LYS A 248 -5.35 13.68 30.59
CA LYS A 248 -5.92 14.58 29.58
C LYS A 248 -5.39 14.28 28.17
N GLU A 249 -4.08 14.12 28.03
CA GLU A 249 -3.46 13.76 26.75
C GLU A 249 -3.90 12.38 26.27
N ARG A 250 -3.94 11.39 27.18
CA ARG A 250 -4.42 10.03 26.86
C ARG A 250 -5.84 10.06 26.32
N LYS A 251 -6.74 10.82 26.96
CA LYS A 251 -8.13 11.01 26.49
C LYS A 251 -8.16 11.65 25.11
N LYS A 252 -7.38 12.71 24.86
CA LYS A 252 -7.33 13.38 23.55
C LYS A 252 -6.85 12.44 22.45
N ILE A 253 -5.75 11.71 22.68
CA ILE A 253 -5.20 10.72 21.73
C ILE A 253 -6.23 9.62 21.45
N ALA A 254 -6.83 9.03 22.49
CA ALA A 254 -7.82 7.96 22.33
C ALA A 254 -9.05 8.42 21.55
N THR A 255 -9.56 9.63 21.84
CA THR A 255 -10.67 10.24 21.10
C THR A 255 -10.29 10.48 19.64
N GLY A 256 -9.09 10.98 19.36
CA GLY A 256 -8.61 11.19 17.99
C GLY A 256 -8.49 9.89 17.19
N ILE A 257 -7.92 8.83 17.80
CA ILE A 257 -7.85 7.51 17.18
C ILE A 257 -9.25 6.97 16.86
N LYS A 258 -10.18 7.06 17.82
CA LYS A 258 -11.57 6.64 17.63
C LYS A 258 -12.24 7.44 16.51
N SER A 259 -12.02 8.76 16.47
CA SER A 259 -12.56 9.65 15.43
C SER A 259 -12.06 9.26 14.04
N GLY A 260 -10.75 9.06 13.87
CA GLY A 260 -10.17 8.59 12.61
C GLY A 260 -10.69 7.23 12.16
N LEU A 261 -10.70 6.23 13.06
CA LEU A 261 -11.21 4.89 12.72
C LEU A 261 -12.70 4.91 12.36
N ASN A 262 -13.52 5.67 13.09
CA ASN A 262 -14.94 5.84 12.76
C ASN A 262 -15.14 6.56 11.43
N TYR A 263 -14.26 7.50 11.07
CA TYR A 263 -14.30 8.15 9.77
C TYR A 263 -13.96 7.16 8.65
N LEU A 264 -12.89 6.36 8.80
CA LEU A 264 -12.51 5.35 7.81
C LEU A 264 -13.64 4.35 7.55
N ASP A 265 -14.24 3.81 8.62
CA ASP A 265 -15.38 2.89 8.55
C ASP A 265 -16.54 3.51 7.75
N LYS A 266 -16.93 4.76 8.08
CA LYS A 266 -17.98 5.49 7.35
C LYS A 266 -17.69 5.66 5.86
N VAL A 267 -16.43 5.85 5.47
CA VAL A 267 -16.06 6.02 4.06
C VAL A 267 -15.75 4.69 3.35
N GLY A 268 -15.96 3.56 4.04
CA GLY A 268 -15.84 2.20 3.51
C GLY A 268 -14.46 1.58 3.59
N ILE A 269 -13.61 2.03 4.53
CA ILE A 269 -12.28 1.47 4.80
C ILE A 269 -12.22 0.90 6.22
N ASP A 270 -12.05 -0.41 6.32
CA ASP A 270 -11.81 -1.10 7.58
C ASP A 270 -10.31 -1.32 7.80
N HIS A 271 -9.78 -0.78 8.90
CA HIS A 271 -8.36 -0.89 9.23
C HIS A 271 -8.07 -2.12 10.11
N PHE A 272 -7.26 -3.07 9.65
CA PHE A 272 -7.01 -4.32 10.39
C PHE A 272 -5.69 -4.37 11.17
N ASP A 273 -4.72 -3.49 10.87
CA ASP A 273 -3.44 -3.42 11.59
C ASP A 273 -3.44 -2.31 12.66
N LYS A 274 -4.35 -2.39 13.65
CA LYS A 274 -4.54 -1.39 14.71
C LYS A 274 -3.50 -1.52 15.83
N LYS A 275 -2.20 -1.44 15.51
CA LYS A 275 -1.10 -1.46 16.50
C LYS A 275 -0.66 -0.05 16.88
N LEU A 276 -0.07 0.10 18.08
CA LEU A 276 0.43 1.38 18.58
C LEU A 276 1.45 2.06 17.65
N ALA A 277 2.18 1.30 16.83
CA ALA A 277 3.11 1.86 15.85
C ALA A 277 2.42 2.54 14.65
N ASN A 278 1.15 2.20 14.38
CA ASN A 278 0.34 2.73 13.28
C ASN A 278 -0.55 3.91 13.70
N PHE A 279 -0.39 4.40 14.93
CA PHE A 279 -0.96 5.67 15.38
C PHE A 279 0.18 6.67 15.54
N LEU A 280 0.33 7.55 14.57
CA LEU A 280 1.33 8.61 14.57
C LEU A 280 0.80 9.84 15.32
N LEU A 281 1.71 10.75 15.68
CA LEU A 281 1.39 11.93 16.48
C LEU A 281 1.99 13.19 15.85
N ILE A 282 1.18 14.23 15.75
CA ILE A 282 1.62 15.61 15.48
C ILE A 282 1.20 16.43 16.68
N GLY A 283 2.16 16.79 17.54
CA GLY A 283 1.89 17.33 18.86
C GLY A 283 1.00 16.38 19.69
N ASP A 284 -0.26 16.77 19.90
CA ASP A 284 -1.27 15.99 20.64
C ASP A 284 -2.40 15.45 19.75
N VAL A 285 -2.27 15.57 18.43
CA VAL A 285 -3.20 15.03 17.43
C VAL A 285 -2.74 13.64 16.99
N ALA A 286 -3.59 12.64 17.18
CA ALA A 286 -3.34 11.28 16.72
C ALA A 286 -3.74 11.11 15.26
N LYS A 287 -2.93 10.38 14.49
CA LYS A 287 -3.06 10.11 13.05
C LYS A 287 -3.03 8.60 12.82
N VAL A 288 -4.10 8.02 12.30
CA VAL A 288 -4.11 6.62 11.84
C VAL A 288 -3.30 6.54 10.54
N CYS A 289 -2.36 5.59 10.46
CA CYS A 289 -1.54 5.36 9.27
C CYS A 289 -1.39 3.86 8.98
N ASP A 290 -0.65 3.56 7.91
CA ASP A 290 -0.35 2.20 7.43
C ASP A 290 -1.55 1.39 6.95
N PHE A 291 -1.98 1.71 5.73
CA PHE A 291 -3.08 1.03 5.07
C PHE A 291 -2.67 -0.25 4.31
N GLY A 292 -1.57 -0.89 4.73
CA GLY A 292 -1.10 -2.15 4.12
C GLY A 292 -2.04 -3.33 4.35
N LEU A 293 -2.85 -3.29 5.41
CA LEU A 293 -3.81 -4.33 5.78
C LEU A 293 -5.17 -3.69 6.12
N VAL A 294 -5.94 -3.42 5.07
CA VAL A 294 -7.28 -2.84 5.15
C VAL A 294 -8.26 -3.60 4.25
N ALA A 295 -9.54 -3.58 4.59
CA ALA A 295 -10.62 -3.95 3.66
C ALA A 295 -11.28 -2.68 3.13
N GLU A 296 -11.55 -2.65 1.82
CA GLU A 296 -12.14 -1.52 1.11
C GLU A 296 -13.45 -1.98 0.44
N GLU A 297 -14.59 -1.63 1.05
CA GLU A 297 -15.90 -2.12 0.60
C GLU A 297 -16.57 -1.17 -0.41
N SER A 298 -16.08 0.06 -0.56
CA SER A 298 -16.73 1.07 -1.41
C SER A 298 -16.45 0.91 -2.91
N GLY A 299 -15.38 0.18 -3.29
CA GLY A 299 -14.96 0.00 -4.68
C GLY A 299 -14.32 1.24 -5.30
N ARG A 300 -13.97 2.26 -4.50
CA ARG A 300 -13.44 3.52 -5.02
C ARG A 300 -11.98 3.39 -5.43
N GLU A 301 -11.73 3.52 -6.73
CA GLU A 301 -10.38 3.44 -7.30
C GLU A 301 -9.45 4.55 -6.78
N SER A 302 -9.99 5.75 -6.51
CA SER A 302 -9.24 6.89 -5.96
C SER A 302 -8.51 6.58 -4.65
N TYR A 303 -9.06 5.72 -3.80
CA TYR A 303 -8.40 5.31 -2.56
C TYR A 303 -7.10 4.55 -2.85
N ARG A 304 -7.09 3.72 -3.90
CA ARG A 304 -5.90 2.99 -4.33
C ARG A 304 -4.90 3.92 -4.97
N LYS A 305 -5.37 4.81 -5.86
CA LYS A 305 -4.56 5.82 -6.54
C LYS A 305 -3.77 6.69 -5.55
N LEU A 306 -4.37 7.09 -4.43
CA LEU A 306 -3.72 7.92 -3.41
C LEU A 306 -3.10 7.15 -2.24
N GLY A 307 -2.91 5.83 -2.33
CA GLY A 307 -2.12 5.13 -1.31
C GLY A 307 -2.87 4.70 -0.05
N TYR A 308 -4.21 4.68 -0.06
CA TYR A 308 -5.04 4.33 1.09
C TYR A 308 -5.53 2.89 1.08
N THR A 309 -5.53 2.20 -0.06
CA THR A 309 -5.94 0.79 -0.15
C THR A 309 -5.17 0.06 -1.24
N ARG A 310 -4.99 -1.25 -1.11
CA ARG A 310 -4.35 -2.06 -2.16
C ARG A 310 -5.38 -2.54 -3.19
N ARG A 311 -4.93 -2.75 -4.42
CA ARG A 311 -5.70 -3.42 -5.47
C ARG A 311 -5.81 -4.92 -5.18
N GLY A 312 -6.93 -5.53 -5.56
CA GLY A 312 -7.16 -6.97 -5.52
C GLY A 312 -8.32 -7.34 -4.61
N SER A 313 -9.08 -8.36 -5.01
CA SER A 313 -10.27 -8.80 -4.27
C SER A 313 -9.97 -9.22 -2.83
N LYS A 314 -8.72 -9.64 -2.56
CA LYS A 314 -8.22 -9.89 -1.19
C LYS A 314 -8.43 -8.69 -0.26
N TYR A 315 -8.25 -7.47 -0.77
CA TYR A 315 -8.33 -6.24 0.01
C TYR A 315 -9.71 -5.59 -0.04
N ARG A 316 -10.70 -6.25 -0.64
CA ARG A 316 -12.09 -5.79 -0.73
C ARG A 316 -13.04 -6.57 0.18
N HIS A 317 -12.54 -7.64 0.80
CA HIS A 317 -13.33 -8.50 1.65
C HIS A 317 -12.56 -8.83 2.93
N ARG A 318 -13.12 -8.48 4.09
CA ARG A 318 -12.46 -8.70 5.39
C ARG A 318 -12.03 -10.16 5.62
N ASP A 319 -12.90 -11.11 5.27
CA ASP A 319 -12.61 -12.55 5.46
C ASP A 319 -11.55 -13.08 4.49
N ALA A 320 -11.10 -12.28 3.51
CA ALA A 320 -10.02 -12.63 2.60
C ALA A 320 -8.65 -12.10 3.08
N LEU A 321 -8.60 -11.29 4.13
CA LEU A 321 -7.38 -10.73 4.71
C LEU A 321 -6.65 -11.76 5.59
N PHE A 322 -6.27 -12.89 4.98
CA PHE A 322 -5.43 -13.89 5.64
C PHE A 322 -4.01 -13.34 5.80
N ALA A 323 -3.56 -13.16 7.04
CA ALA A 323 -2.17 -12.82 7.33
C ALA A 323 -1.27 -14.08 7.24
N GLY A 324 -0.07 -13.93 6.68
CA GLY A 324 0.93 -15.01 6.58
C GLY A 324 1.67 -15.31 7.88
N THR A 325 1.33 -14.64 8.98
CA THR A 325 1.97 -14.81 10.28
C THR A 325 1.00 -15.56 11.21
N PRO A 326 1.36 -16.73 11.79
CA PRO A 326 0.45 -17.61 12.54
C PRO A 326 -0.22 -17.02 13.80
N GLY A 327 0.07 -15.77 14.16
CA GLY A 327 -0.57 -15.06 15.28
C GLY A 327 -1.65 -14.05 14.87
N PHE A 328 -1.99 -13.95 13.58
CA PHE A 328 -2.81 -12.87 13.01
C PHE A 328 -4.08 -13.40 12.31
N ALA A 329 -4.57 -14.57 12.75
CA ALA A 329 -5.83 -15.13 12.29
C ALA A 329 -7.00 -14.51 13.09
N GLU A 330 -7.93 -13.88 12.38
CA GLU A 330 -9.27 -13.43 12.81
C GLU A 330 -9.43 -12.27 13.81
N GLN A 331 -8.39 -11.68 14.40
CA GLN A 331 -8.62 -10.73 15.52
C GLN A 331 -8.04 -9.34 15.29
N PHE A 332 -8.95 -8.34 15.24
CA PHE A 332 -8.63 -6.93 15.40
C PHE A 332 -7.66 -6.75 16.58
N GLN A 333 -6.47 -6.21 16.33
CA GLN A 333 -5.44 -6.02 17.38
C GLN A 333 -5.92 -5.13 18.54
N LEU A 334 -6.74 -4.12 18.24
CA LEU A 334 -7.42 -3.27 19.21
C LEU A 334 -8.90 -3.15 18.84
N GLY A 335 -9.79 -3.42 19.81
CA GLY A 335 -11.24 -3.30 19.64
C GLY A 335 -11.89 -4.45 18.87
N GLY A 336 -11.32 -5.65 18.93
CA GLY A 336 -12.02 -6.86 18.48
C GLY A 336 -13.25 -7.15 19.31
N TRP A 337 -14.08 -8.06 18.80
CA TRP A 337 -15.17 -8.69 19.56
C TRP A 337 -14.53 -9.56 20.63
N GLY A 338 -14.08 -8.93 21.72
CA GLY A 338 -13.73 -9.64 22.93
C GLY A 338 -15.00 -10.32 23.43
N THR A 339 -15.02 -11.65 23.37
CA THR A 339 -15.77 -12.46 24.32
C THR A 339 -15.05 -12.47 25.66
#